data_AF-A0A831K3U8-F1
#
_entry.id   AF-A0A831K3U8-F1
#
_cell.length_a   1.000
_cell.length_b   1.000
_cell.length_c   1.000
_cell.angle_alpha   90.00
_cell.angle_beta   90.00
_cell.angle_gamma   90.00
#
_symmetry.space_group_name_H-M   'P 1'
#
loop_
_entity.id
_entity.type
_entity.pdbx_description
1 polymer ?
#
loop_
_entity_poly.entity_id
_entity_poly.type
_entity_poly.pdbx_seq_one_letter_code
_entity_poly.pdbx_strand_id
1 'polypeptide(L)'
;VAHDPAFRFLIEQNEEINKLQEKYEVSLLESERKKEWEQREQRALERHNKLRALRGLEPLTKLDDDEEDDVDEEDDPEGVNLIMQEETARILADYIHQKQPITAQAD
;
A
#
# COMPACT_ATOMS: atom_id res chain seq x y z
N VAL A 1 -1.85 15.78 -0.43
CA VAL A 1 -2.52 14.52 -0.85
C VAL A 1 -2.43 14.23 -2.36
N ALA A 2 -3.01 15.02 -3.29
CA ALA A 2 -3.10 14.64 -4.72
C ALA A 2 -1.76 14.37 -5.46
N HIS A 3 -0.66 14.95 -4.98
CA HIS A 3 0.69 14.73 -5.53
C HIS A 3 1.55 13.78 -4.68
N ASP A 4 1.00 13.24 -3.59
CA ASP A 4 1.72 12.31 -2.74
C ASP A 4 1.79 10.93 -3.41
N PRO A 5 2.99 10.41 -3.71
CA PRO A 5 3.13 9.13 -4.39
C PRO A 5 2.62 7.94 -3.55
N ALA A 6 2.66 8.03 -2.22
CA ALA A 6 2.10 7.01 -1.33
C ALA A 6 0.57 7.02 -1.38
N PHE A 7 -0.04 8.19 -1.48
CA PHE A 7 -1.51 8.29 -1.63
C PHE A 7 -1.99 7.82 -3.01
N ARG A 8 -1.19 8.04 -4.08
CA ARG A 8 -1.47 7.46 -5.41
C ARG A 8 -1.44 5.93 -5.37
N PHE A 9 -0.49 5.34 -4.63
CA PHE A 9 -0.45 3.91 -4.42
C PHE A 9 -1.76 3.39 -3.79
N LEU A 10 -2.29 4.06 -2.76
CA LEU A 10 -3.56 3.66 -2.12
C LEU A 10 -4.77 3.70 -3.06
N ILE A 11 -4.81 4.67 -3.99
CA ILE A 11 -5.88 4.75 -4.99
C ILE A 11 -5.81 3.56 -5.94
N GLU A 12 -4.62 3.24 -6.44
CA GLU A 12 -4.43 2.09 -7.32
C GLU A 12 -4.77 0.76 -6.63
N GLN A 13 -4.41 0.60 -5.34
CA GLN A 13 -4.81 -0.57 -4.55
C GLN A 13 -6.33 -0.72 -4.47
N ASN A 14 -7.05 0.37 -4.18
CA ASN A 14 -8.51 0.34 -4.17
C ASN A 14 -9.10 -0.04 -5.52
N GLU A 15 -8.55 0.48 -6.62
CA GLU A 15 -8.99 0.09 -7.97
C GLU A 15 -8.76 -1.41 -8.26
N GLU A 16 -7.65 -1.97 -7.79
CA GLU A 16 -7.38 -3.41 -7.91
C GLU A 16 -8.37 -4.25 -7.09
N ILE A 17 -8.64 -3.86 -5.84
CA ILE A 17 -9.62 -4.53 -4.96
C ILE A 17 -11.00 -4.51 -5.61
N ASN A 18 -11.44 -3.36 -6.13
CA ASN A 18 -12.73 -3.24 -6.81
C ASN A 18 -12.81 -4.19 -8.03
N LYS A 19 -11.77 -4.23 -8.85
CA LYS A 19 -11.69 -5.16 -10.01
C LYS A 19 -11.74 -6.62 -9.59
N LEU A 20 -11.20 -6.97 -8.43
CA LEU A 20 -11.27 -8.34 -7.89
C LEU A 20 -12.65 -8.66 -7.35
N GLN A 21 -13.29 -7.72 -6.64
CA GLN A 21 -14.65 -7.89 -6.11
C GLN A 21 -15.72 -8.05 -7.20
N GLU A 22 -15.51 -7.46 -8.38
CA GLU A 22 -16.38 -7.62 -9.54
C GLU A 22 -16.32 -9.03 -10.18
N LYS A 23 -15.33 -9.86 -9.81
CA LYS A 23 -15.21 -11.23 -10.33
C LYS A 23 -15.94 -12.23 -9.44
N TYR A 24 -16.98 -12.86 -9.98
CA TYR A 24 -17.80 -13.86 -9.29
C TYR A 24 -17.60 -15.29 -9.82
N GLU A 25 -16.73 -15.47 -10.81
CA GLU A 25 -16.50 -16.75 -11.47
C GLU A 25 -15.06 -17.20 -11.28
N VAL A 26 -14.88 -18.51 -11.12
CA VAL A 26 -13.56 -19.14 -10.94
C VAL A 26 -13.44 -20.29 -11.92
N SER A 27 -12.31 -20.38 -12.62
CA SER A 27 -12.04 -21.53 -13.49
C SER A 27 -11.81 -22.79 -12.67
N LEU A 28 -12.38 -23.91 -13.11
CA LEU A 28 -12.10 -25.24 -12.55
C LEU A 28 -10.97 -25.95 -13.31
N LEU A 29 -10.49 -25.38 -14.40
CA LEU A 29 -9.38 -25.95 -15.16
C LEU A 29 -8.07 -25.68 -14.42
N GLU A 30 -7.39 -26.75 -14.02
CA GLU A 30 -6.16 -26.66 -13.21
C GLU A 30 -5.08 -25.79 -13.88
N SER A 31 -4.91 -25.93 -15.20
CA SER A 31 -3.90 -25.16 -15.95
C SER A 31 -4.21 -23.66 -16.00
N GLU A 32 -5.49 -23.27 -15.96
CA GLU A 32 -5.89 -21.87 -15.83
C GLU A 32 -5.70 -21.38 -14.39
N ARG A 33 -6.11 -22.17 -13.40
CA ARG A 33 -5.92 -21.84 -11.97
C ARG A 33 -4.46 -21.62 -11.60
N LYS A 34 -3.54 -22.43 -12.12
CA LYS A 34 -2.09 -22.26 -11.91
C LYS A 34 -1.59 -20.93 -12.47
N LYS A 35 -1.99 -20.59 -13.70
CA LYS A 35 -1.65 -19.30 -14.32
C LYS A 35 -2.23 -18.11 -13.56
N GLU A 36 -3.47 -18.21 -13.08
CA GLU A 36 -4.09 -17.18 -12.27
C GLU A 36 -3.37 -16.97 -10.93
N TRP A 37 -2.88 -18.06 -10.34
CA TRP A 37 -2.08 -18.01 -9.12
C TRP A 37 -0.72 -17.35 -9.36
N GLU A 38 0.04 -17.78 -10.36
CA GLU A 38 1.32 -17.16 -10.74
C GLU A 38 1.15 -15.65 -11.05
N GLN A 39 0.07 -15.28 -11.75
CA GLN A 39 -0.24 -13.86 -12.01
C GLN A 39 -0.62 -13.08 -10.76
N ARG A 40 -1.18 -13.73 -9.74
CA ARG A 40 -1.51 -13.09 -8.46
C ARG A 40 -0.23 -12.85 -7.67
N GLU A 41 0.65 -13.82 -7.60
CA GLU A 41 1.96 -13.70 -6.95
C GLU A 41 2.81 -12.62 -7.60
N GLN A 42 2.92 -12.64 -8.92
CA GLN A 42 3.68 -11.63 -9.66
C GLN A 42 3.15 -10.22 -9.37
N ARG A 43 1.81 -10.05 -9.32
CA ARG A 43 1.20 -8.78 -8.93
C ARG A 43 1.49 -8.41 -7.48
N ALA A 44 1.44 -9.36 -6.56
CA ALA A 44 1.79 -9.11 -5.15
C ALA A 44 3.25 -8.64 -5.01
N LEU A 45 4.18 -9.31 -5.68
CA LEU A 45 5.60 -8.94 -5.71
C LEU A 45 5.82 -7.55 -6.31
N GLU A 46 5.15 -7.25 -7.43
CA GLU A 46 5.22 -5.93 -8.08
C GLU A 46 4.71 -4.81 -7.17
N ARG A 47 3.61 -5.05 -6.44
CA ARG A 47 3.07 -4.09 -5.47
C ARG A 47 4.05 -3.83 -4.33
N HIS A 48 4.61 -4.89 -3.73
CA HIS A 48 5.57 -4.77 -2.66
C HIS A 48 6.83 -4.02 -3.12
N ASN A 49 7.34 -4.35 -4.30
CA ASN A 49 8.47 -3.65 -4.90
C ASN A 49 8.20 -2.19 -5.23
N LYS A 50 6.95 -1.83 -5.57
CA LYS A 50 6.54 -0.44 -5.75
C LYS A 50 6.62 0.33 -4.42
N LEU A 51 6.14 -0.25 -3.32
CA LEU A 51 6.26 0.34 -1.98
C LEU A 51 7.73 0.50 -1.58
N ARG A 52 8.55 -0.53 -1.78
CA ARG A 52 9.99 -0.49 -1.52
C ARG A 52 10.69 0.60 -2.30
N ALA A 53 10.35 0.77 -3.58
CA ALA A 53 10.89 1.84 -4.42
C ALA A 53 10.52 3.24 -3.92
N LEU A 54 9.28 3.45 -3.42
CA LEU A 54 8.87 4.72 -2.81
C LEU A 54 9.69 5.07 -1.57
N ARG A 55 10.20 4.05 -0.85
CA ARG A 55 11.04 4.20 0.33
C ARG A 55 12.55 4.14 0.03
N GLY A 56 12.94 3.94 -1.23
CA GLY A 56 14.35 3.80 -1.62
C GLY A 56 15.00 2.49 -1.18
N LEU A 57 14.20 1.45 -0.93
CA LEU A 57 14.66 0.10 -0.58
C LEU A 57 14.91 -0.72 -1.86
N GLU A 58 15.79 -1.72 -1.76
CA GLU A 58 16.07 -2.64 -2.87
C GLU A 58 14.87 -3.56 -3.18
N PRO A 59 14.58 -3.83 -4.46
CA PRO A 59 13.47 -4.71 -4.84
C PRO A 59 13.74 -6.16 -4.44
N LEU A 60 12.67 -6.87 -4.06
CA LEU A 60 12.67 -8.29 -3.80
C LEU A 60 12.55 -9.08 -5.12
N THR A 61 13.20 -10.24 -5.17
CA THR A 61 13.13 -11.17 -6.31
C THR A 61 11.99 -12.18 -6.18
N LYS A 62 11.53 -12.43 -4.95
CA LYS A 62 10.40 -13.29 -4.60
C LYS A 62 9.83 -12.81 -3.26
N LEU A 63 8.55 -13.06 -3.03
CA LEU A 63 7.99 -13.00 -1.67
C LEU A 63 8.46 -14.26 -0.92
N ASP A 64 8.54 -14.22 0.41
CA ASP A 64 8.86 -15.43 1.17
C ASP A 64 7.61 -16.29 1.35
N ASP A 65 7.75 -17.62 1.25
CA ASP A 65 6.64 -18.58 1.25
C ASP A 65 5.79 -18.53 2.54
N ASP A 66 6.31 -17.96 3.63
CA ASP A 66 5.60 -17.73 4.90
C ASP A 66 4.72 -16.44 4.86
N GLU A 67 4.94 -15.56 3.88
CA GLU A 67 4.13 -14.36 3.60
C GLU A 67 3.01 -14.63 2.57
N GLU A 68 2.96 -15.85 1.99
CA GLU A 68 2.09 -16.20 0.85
C GLU A 68 0.60 -16.39 1.21
N ASP A 69 0.27 -16.72 2.47
CA ASP A 69 -1.08 -17.20 2.83
C ASP A 69 -1.97 -16.22 3.60
N ASP A 70 -1.44 -15.13 4.15
CA ASP A 70 -2.21 -14.04 4.76
C ASP A 70 -1.17 -13.04 5.29
N VAL A 71 -0.58 -12.22 4.40
CA VAL A 71 -0.12 -10.91 4.89
C VAL A 71 -1.38 -10.16 5.26
N ASP A 72 -1.86 -10.40 6.49
CA ASP A 72 -2.74 -9.48 7.19
C ASP A 72 -2.11 -8.10 6.95
N GLU A 73 -2.86 -7.18 6.32
CA GLU A 73 -2.37 -5.82 6.03
C GLU A 73 -1.88 -5.12 7.32
N GLU A 74 -2.26 -5.65 8.48
CA GLU A 74 -1.81 -5.28 9.83
C GLU A 74 -0.36 -5.65 10.14
N ASP A 75 0.17 -6.75 9.60
CA ASP A 75 1.53 -7.26 9.89
C ASP A 75 2.56 -6.91 8.80
N ASP A 76 2.17 -6.22 7.72
CA ASP A 76 3.12 -5.64 6.76
C ASP A 76 3.71 -4.33 7.32
N PRO A 77 4.96 -4.34 7.85
CA PRO A 77 5.59 -3.14 8.41
C PRO A 77 5.84 -2.08 7.34
N GLU A 78 5.82 -2.48 6.07
CA GLU A 78 6.03 -1.68 4.89
C GLU A 78 4.69 -1.37 4.17
N GLY A 79 3.55 -1.77 4.74
CA GLY A 79 2.27 -1.77 4.04
C GLY A 79 1.50 -0.46 4.03
N VAL A 80 0.22 -0.59 3.71
CA VAL A 80 -0.78 0.49 3.68
C VAL A 80 -0.88 1.20 5.03
N ASN A 81 -0.80 0.45 6.14
CA ASN A 81 -0.91 0.99 7.49
C ASN A 81 0.16 2.03 7.80
N LEU A 82 1.41 1.79 7.40
CA LEU A 82 2.48 2.76 7.60
C LEU A 82 2.22 4.05 6.78
N ILE A 83 1.76 3.93 5.54
CA ILE A 83 1.38 5.10 4.72
C ILE A 83 0.29 5.92 5.41
N MET A 84 -0.74 5.26 5.95
CA MET A 84 -1.82 5.92 6.66
C MET A 84 -1.33 6.61 7.95
N GLN A 85 -0.43 5.97 8.70
CA GLN A 85 0.17 6.55 9.90
C GLN A 85 1.01 7.79 9.58
N GLU A 86 1.84 7.75 8.55
CA GLU A 86 2.65 8.87 8.10
C GLU A 86 1.78 10.07 7.71
N GLU A 87 0.73 9.84 6.91
CA GLU A 87 -0.17 10.92 6.51
C GLU A 87 -0.96 11.47 7.71
N THR A 88 -1.39 10.61 8.63
CA THR A 88 -2.07 11.02 9.87
C THR A 88 -1.16 11.90 10.73
N ALA A 89 0.14 11.56 10.84
CA ALA A 89 1.11 12.37 11.55
C ALA A 89 1.31 13.74 10.91
N ARG A 90 1.34 13.83 9.58
CA ARG A 90 1.41 15.12 8.86
C ARG A 90 0.17 15.97 9.08
N ILE A 91 -1.03 15.38 8.99
CA ILE A 91 -2.30 16.06 9.27
C ILE A 91 -2.31 16.60 10.70
N LEU A 92 -1.85 15.80 11.67
CA LEU A 92 -1.75 16.22 13.07
C LEU A 92 -0.75 17.37 13.24
N ALA A 93 0.41 17.30 12.59
CA ALA A 93 1.40 18.38 12.63
C ALA A 93 0.81 19.68 12.06
N ASP A 94 0.14 19.64 10.92
CA ASP A 94 -0.54 20.80 10.33
C ASP A 94 -1.59 21.39 11.27
N TYR A 95 -2.38 20.53 11.93
CA TYR A 95 -3.36 20.95 12.92
C TYR A 95 -2.71 21.66 14.12
N ILE A 96 -1.60 21.11 14.63
CA ILE A 96 -0.85 21.74 15.73
C ILE A 96 -0.33 23.12 15.29
N HIS A 97 0.29 23.22 14.12
CA HIS A 97 0.79 24.49 13.59
C HIS A 97 -0.32 25.52 13.39
N GLN A 98 -1.51 25.10 12.94
CA GLN A 98 -2.66 26.00 12.79
C GLN A 98 -3.22 26.49 14.14
N LYS A 99 -3.09 25.68 15.20
CA LYS A 99 -3.55 26.01 16.55
C LYS A 99 -2.54 26.80 17.39
N GLN A 100 -1.28 26.88 16.97
CA GLN A 100 -0.32 27.72 17.68
C GLN A 100 -0.74 29.19 17.58
N PRO A 101 -0.90 29.90 18.72
CA PRO A 101 -1.15 31.32 18.68
C PRO A 101 0.05 32.00 18.02
N ILE A 102 -0.21 32.96 17.12
CA ILE A 102 0.81 33.88 16.64
C ILE A 102 1.24 34.70 17.87
N THR A 103 2.27 34.25 18.58
CA THR A 103 2.96 35.10 19.53
C THR A 103 3.64 36.17 18.70
N ALA A 104 3.03 37.35 18.67
CA ALA A 104 3.73 38.56 18.27
C ALA A 104 5.01 38.59 19.10
N GLN A 105 6.16 38.39 18.45
CA GLN A 105 7.44 38.71 19.06
C GLN A 105 7.37 40.21 19.37
N ALA A 106 7.17 40.53 20.64
CA ALA A 106 7.30 41.88 21.14
C ALA A 106 8.78 42.27 21.05
N ASP A 107 9.00 43.47 20.53
CA ASP A 107 10.29 44.12 20.25
C ASP A 107 11.34 43.99 21.36
#